data_AF-A0A4Y2EXS1-F1
#
_entry.id   AF-A0A4Y2EXS1-F1
#
_cell.length_a   1.000
_cell.length_b   1.000
_cell.length_c   1.000
_cell.angle_alpha   90.00
_cell.angle_beta   90.00
_cell.angle_gamma   90.00
#
_symmetry.space_group_name_H-M   'P 1'
#
loop_
_entity.id
_entity.type
_entity.pdbx_description
1 polymer ?
#
loop_
_entity_poly.entity_id
_entity_poly.type
_entity_poly.pdbx_seq_one_letter_code
_entity_poly.pdbx_strand_id
1 'polypeptide(L)'
;MTRLSADFYRNQIITGHGIFGAFRNRMFGKDCKCQRREDETIKHVLMECPVWGQQRDKLPKSWLVKEIDELEHLPGFKTYAVNIVKSLFDSRLANWTD
;
A
#
# COMPACT_ATOMS: atom_id res chain seq x y z
N MET A 1 -16.04 -4.52 -15.92
CA MET A 1 -14.66 -4.05 -15.64
C MET A 1 -14.36 -3.77 -14.16
N THR A 2 -15.31 -3.95 -13.22
CA THR A 2 -15.12 -3.63 -11.79
C THR A 2 -14.50 -4.74 -10.95
N ARG A 3 -14.71 -6.02 -11.29
CA ARG A 3 -14.13 -7.16 -10.55
C ARG A 3 -12.62 -7.30 -10.74
N LEU A 4 -12.15 -7.27 -11.99
CA LEU A 4 -10.72 -7.42 -12.31
C LEU A 4 -9.82 -6.35 -11.65
N SER A 5 -10.30 -5.11 -11.50
CA SER A 5 -9.50 -4.06 -10.83
C SER A 5 -9.52 -4.22 -9.31
N ALA A 6 -10.65 -4.61 -8.70
CA ALA A 6 -10.72 -4.90 -7.28
C ALA A 6 -9.82 -6.09 -6.91
N ASP A 7 -9.80 -7.13 -7.74
CA ASP A 7 -8.94 -8.31 -7.57
C ASP A 7 -7.46 -7.94 -7.75
N PHE A 8 -7.13 -7.03 -8.67
CA PHE A 8 -5.76 -6.55 -8.86
C PHE A 8 -5.18 -5.90 -7.59
N TYR A 9 -5.85 -4.89 -7.03
CA TYR A 9 -5.35 -4.19 -5.83
C TYR A 9 -5.32 -5.10 -4.61
N ARG A 10 -6.33 -5.97 -4.46
CA ARG A 10 -6.34 -6.97 -3.38
C ARG A 10 -5.17 -7.93 -3.49
N ASN A 11 -4.84 -8.40 -4.68
CA ASN A 11 -3.71 -9.29 -4.90
C ASN A 11 -2.38 -8.61 -4.59
N GLN A 12 -2.22 -7.31 -4.93
CA GLN A 12 -1.03 -6.54 -4.54
C GLN A 12 -0.90 -6.44 -3.01
N ILE A 13 -2.01 -6.21 -2.29
CA ILE A 13 -2.03 -6.11 -0.82
C ILE A 13 -1.66 -7.46 -0.20
N ILE A 14 -2.30 -8.56 -0.58
CA ILE A 14 -2.05 -9.88 0.06
C ILE A 14 -0.61 -10.35 -0.14
N THR A 15 -0.08 -10.11 -1.34
CA THR A 15 1.27 -10.60 -1.68
C THR A 15 2.37 -9.61 -1.32
N GLY A 16 2.03 -8.35 -1.01
CA GLY A 16 3.02 -7.28 -0.88
C GLY A 16 3.87 -7.11 -2.15
N HIS A 17 3.38 -7.56 -3.31
CA HIS A 17 4.14 -7.60 -4.57
C HIS A 17 3.87 -6.38 -5.47
N GLY A 18 4.61 -6.35 -6.58
CA GLY A 18 4.45 -5.45 -7.73
C GLY A 18 4.83 -4.01 -7.44
N ILE A 19 3.95 -3.27 -6.78
CA ILE A 19 4.12 -1.83 -6.59
C ILE A 19 4.88 -1.45 -5.33
N PHE A 20 5.12 -2.35 -4.40
CA PHE A 20 5.91 -1.99 -3.21
C PHE A 20 7.41 -1.92 -3.57
N GLY A 21 8.08 -0.86 -3.12
CA GLY A 21 9.50 -0.61 -3.37
C GLY A 21 10.38 -1.76 -2.91
N ALA A 22 10.06 -2.36 -1.76
CA ALA A 22 10.78 -3.54 -1.24
C ALA A 22 10.73 -4.73 -2.22
N PHE A 23 9.58 -4.98 -2.85
CA PHE A 23 9.46 -6.03 -3.86
C PHE A 23 10.21 -5.68 -5.15
N ARG A 24 10.13 -4.43 -5.61
CA ARG A 24 10.85 -3.96 -6.80
C ARG A 24 12.37 -4.02 -6.63
N ASN A 25 12.86 -3.76 -5.42
CA ASN A 25 14.27 -3.91 -5.10
C ASN A 25 14.70 -5.37 -5.18
N ARG A 26 13.95 -6.27 -4.52
CA ARG A 26 14.23 -7.72 -4.56
C ARG A 26 14.26 -8.29 -5.98
N MET A 27 13.34 -7.85 -6.84
CA MET A 27 13.20 -8.39 -8.20
C MET A 27 14.07 -7.68 -9.26
N PHE A 28 14.31 -6.38 -9.11
CA PHE A 28 14.89 -5.56 -10.18
C PHE A 28 16.03 -4.63 -9.71
N GLY A 29 16.49 -4.74 -8.45
CA GLY A 29 17.57 -3.91 -7.89
C GLY A 29 17.25 -2.41 -7.84
N LYS A 30 15.97 -2.02 -7.95
CA LYS A 30 15.54 -0.61 -7.93
C LYS A 30 15.47 -0.08 -6.50
N ASP A 31 15.50 1.25 -6.33
CA ASP A 31 15.38 1.87 -5.01
C ASP A 31 14.07 1.42 -4.32
N CYS A 32 14.20 0.89 -3.10
CA CYS A 32 13.10 0.40 -2.27
C CYS A 32 12.45 1.50 -1.44
N LYS A 33 13.02 2.70 -1.45
CA LYS A 33 12.68 3.73 -0.49
C LYS A 33 11.38 4.45 -0.83
N CYS A 34 10.55 4.64 0.18
CA CYS A 34 9.44 5.59 0.11
C CYS A 34 10.00 7.02 0.06
N GLN A 35 9.13 8.01 -0.15
CA GLN A 35 9.53 9.43 -0.13
C GLN A 35 10.24 9.87 1.17
N ARG A 36 10.08 9.13 2.27
CA ARG A 36 10.74 9.37 3.56
C ARG A 36 12.01 8.54 3.79
N ARG A 37 12.54 7.88 2.74
CA ARG A 37 13.78 7.08 2.77
C ARG A 37 13.74 5.78 3.59
N GLU A 38 12.55 5.36 4.02
CA GLU A 38 12.32 4.06 4.66
C GLU A 38 11.95 3.00 3.62
N ASP A 39 12.19 1.72 3.93
CA ASP A 39 11.84 0.61 3.05
C ASP A 39 10.33 0.56 2.83
N GLU A 40 9.92 0.69 1.57
CA GLU A 40 8.52 0.73 1.18
C GLU A 40 7.94 -0.70 1.13
N THR A 41 7.77 -1.29 2.32
CA THR A 41 7.03 -2.53 2.55
C THR A 41 5.53 -2.25 2.64
N ILE A 42 4.71 -3.29 2.56
CA ILE A 42 3.26 -3.13 2.74
C ILE A 42 2.90 -2.64 4.15
N LYS A 43 3.58 -3.16 5.18
CA LYS A 43 3.40 -2.73 6.57
C LYS A 43 3.73 -1.26 6.72
N HIS A 44 4.87 -0.85 6.19
CA HIS A 44 5.24 0.56 6.18
C HIS A 44 4.17 1.40 5.49
N VAL A 45 3.81 1.10 4.24
CA VAL A 45 2.86 1.91 3.46
C VAL A 45 1.49 2.04 4.14
N LEU A 46 0.92 0.94 4.66
CA LEU A 46 -0.43 0.96 5.22
C LEU A 46 -0.47 1.45 6.66
N MET A 47 0.54 1.15 7.48
CA MET A 47 0.43 1.29 8.93
C MET A 47 1.36 2.37 9.51
N GLU A 48 2.49 2.67 8.87
CA GLU A 48 3.56 3.46 9.50
C GLU A 48 3.88 4.74 8.72
N CYS A 49 3.80 4.69 7.39
CA CYS A 49 4.31 5.71 6.49
C CYS A 49 3.64 7.06 6.76
N PRO A 50 4.42 8.11 7.09
CA PRO A 50 3.88 9.44 7.37
C PRO A 50 3.14 10.07 6.18
N VAL A 51 3.49 9.66 4.95
CA VAL A 51 2.82 10.14 3.71
C VAL A 51 1.32 9.89 3.75
N TRP A 52 0.92 8.75 4.34
CA TRP A 52 -0.48 8.32 4.42
C TRP A 52 -1.11 8.60 5.79
N GLY A 53 -0.45 9.41 6.63
CA GLY A 53 -0.89 9.71 8.00
C GLY A 53 -2.31 10.28 8.04
N GLN A 54 -2.63 11.25 7.18
CA GLN A 54 -3.97 11.88 7.15
C GLN A 54 -5.10 10.89 6.80
N GLN A 55 -4.82 9.93 5.91
CA GLN A 55 -5.78 8.87 5.59
C GLN A 55 -5.87 7.85 6.72
N ARG A 56 -4.75 7.54 7.38
CA ARG A 56 -4.66 6.59 8.49
C ARG A 56 -5.33 7.12 9.76
N ASP A 57 -5.30 8.43 10.00
CA ASP A 57 -5.97 9.07 11.14
C ASP A 57 -7.50 8.92 11.12
N LYS A 58 -8.07 8.60 9.94
CA LYS A 58 -9.50 8.30 9.78
C LYS A 58 -9.85 6.86 10.17
N LEU A 59 -8.86 6.01 10.42
CA LEU A 59 -9.09 4.64 10.85
C LEU A 59 -9.36 4.56 12.34
N PRO A 60 -10.11 3.55 12.80
CA PRO A 60 -10.21 3.24 14.22
C PRO A 60 -8.82 3.01 14.82
N LYS A 61 -8.50 3.73 15.91
CA LYS A 61 -7.20 3.59 16.59
C LYS A 61 -6.91 2.15 17.04
N SER A 62 -7.95 1.38 17.35
CA SER A 62 -7.85 -0.04 17.68
C SER A 62 -7.35 -0.91 16.54
N TRP A 63 -7.37 -0.43 15.30
CA TRP A 63 -6.84 -1.15 14.15
C TRP A 63 -5.33 -0.93 14.00
N LEU A 64 -4.78 0.18 14.49
CA LEU A 64 -3.36 0.51 14.34
C LEU A 64 -2.43 -0.41 15.14
N VAL A 65 -2.98 -1.15 16.09
CA VAL A 65 -2.26 -2.12 16.92
C VAL A 65 -2.43 -3.57 16.46
N LYS A 66 -3.16 -3.80 15.36
CA LYS A 66 -3.41 -5.12 14.79
C LYS A 66 -2.46 -5.38 13.63
N GLU A 67 -2.14 -6.65 13.41
CA GLU A 67 -1.41 -7.06 12.22
C GLU A 67 -2.32 -7.04 10.97
N ILE A 68 -1.71 -6.93 9.78
CA ILE A 68 -2.44 -6.74 8.52
C ILE A 68 -3.36 -7.92 8.20
N ASP A 69 -2.96 -9.15 8.56
CA ASP A 69 -3.75 -10.38 8.38
C ASP A 69 -5.05 -10.36 9.20
N GLU A 70 -5.02 -9.81 10.41
CA GLU A 70 -6.22 -9.57 11.22
C GLU A 70 -7.16 -8.53 10.59
N LEU A 71 -6.57 -7.51 9.96
CA LEU A 71 -7.31 -6.39 9.38
C LEU A 71 -7.84 -6.69 7.98
N GLU A 72 -7.21 -7.62 7.24
CA GLU A 72 -7.57 -7.94 5.87
C GLU A 72 -9.05 -8.33 5.74
N HIS A 73 -9.64 -8.93 6.77
CA HIS A 73 -11.02 -9.37 6.76
C HIS A 73 -12.04 -8.23 6.93
N LEU A 74 -11.59 -7.05 7.40
CA LEU A 74 -12.47 -5.91 7.69
C LEU A 74 -12.78 -5.13 6.40
N PRO A 75 -14.07 -4.97 6.02
CA PRO A 75 -14.43 -4.26 4.79
C PRO A 75 -13.92 -2.81 4.73
N GLY A 76 -13.89 -2.14 5.88
CA GLY A 76 -13.35 -0.77 5.98
C GLY A 76 -11.85 -0.71 5.74
N PHE A 77 -11.10 -1.69 6.26
CA PHE A 77 -9.65 -1.76 6.03
C PHE A 77 -9.32 -2.12 4.58
N LYS A 78 -10.08 -3.05 3.96
CA LYS A 78 -9.93 -3.36 2.53
C LYS A 78 -10.08 -2.10 1.68
N THR A 79 -11.13 -1.31 1.92
CA THR A 79 -11.38 -0.06 1.20
C THR A 79 -10.23 0.93 1.38
N TYR A 80 -9.77 1.09 2.63
CA TYR A 80 -8.62 1.93 2.94
C TYR A 80 -7.36 1.49 2.18
N ALA A 81 -6.98 0.22 2.28
CA ALA A 81 -5.77 -0.31 1.67
C ALA A 81 -5.81 -0.20 0.14
N VAL A 82 -6.95 -0.49 -0.49
CA VAL A 82 -7.14 -0.32 -1.94
C VAL A 82 -6.95 1.15 -2.35
N ASN A 83 -7.49 2.10 -1.60
CA ASN A 83 -7.34 3.52 -1.90
C ASN A 83 -5.87 3.96 -1.82
N ILE A 84 -5.13 3.53 -0.80
CA ILE A 84 -3.69 3.82 -0.67
C ILE A 84 -2.89 3.24 -1.83
N VAL A 85 -3.09 1.95 -2.15
CA VAL A 85 -2.36 1.30 -3.24
C VAL A 85 -2.69 1.93 -4.59
N LYS A 86 -3.95 2.32 -4.80
CA LYS A 86 -4.36 3.05 -6.01
C LYS A 86 -3.67 4.41 -6.10
N SER A 87 -3.67 5.21 -5.03
CA SER A 87 -2.96 6.49 -5.03
C SER A 87 -1.45 6.33 -5.23
N LEU A 88 -0.84 5.29 -4.65
CA LEU A 88 0.56 4.95 -4.89
C LEU A 88 0.80 4.59 -6.37
N PHE A 89 -0.11 3.82 -6.99
CA PHE A 89 -0.07 3.49 -8.41
C PHE A 89 -0.13 4.73 -9.29
N ASP A 90 -1.14 5.59 -9.07
CA ASP A 90 -1.34 6.80 -9.85
C ASP A 90 -0.13 7.75 -9.73
N SER A 91 0.44 7.89 -8.52
CA SER A 91 1.64 8.72 -8.30
C SER A 91 2.86 8.23 -9.09
N ARG A 92 2.97 6.91 -9.31
CA ARG A 92 4.09 6.33 -10.05
C ARG A 92 3.88 6.39 -11.54
N LEU A 93 2.63 6.27 -11.99
CA LEU A 93 2.29 6.45 -13.40
C LEU A 93 2.61 7.89 -13.85
N ALA A 94 2.30 8.87 -13.00
CA ALA A 94 2.62 10.28 -13.26
C ALA A 94 4.15 10.54 -13.35
N ASN A 95 4.96 9.77 -12.61
CA ASN A 95 6.42 9.88 -12.64
C ASN A 95 7.08 9.15 -13.83
N TRP A 96 6.31 8.44 -14.67
CA TRP A 96 6.83 7.74 -15.87
C TRP A 96 6.66 8.55 -17.15
N THR A 97 6.02 9.72 -17.08
CA THR A 97 5.76 10.63 -18.21
C THR A 97 6.76 11.78 -18.32
N ASP A 98 7.86 11.76 -17.56
CA ASP A 98 9.03 12.65 -17.73
C ASP A 98 10.22 11.87 -18.30
#